data_AF-A0A6I9MSB7-F1
#
_entry.id   AF-A0A6I9MSB7-F1
#
_cell.length_a   1.000
_cell.length_b   1.000
_cell.length_c   1.000
_cell.angle_alpha   90.00
_cell.angle_beta   90.00
_cell.angle_gamma   90.00
#
_symmetry.space_group_name_H-M   'P 1'
#
loop_
_entity.id
_entity.type
_entity.pdbx_description
1 polymer ?
#
loop_
_entity_poly.entity_id
_entity_poly.type
_entity_poly.pdbx_seq_one_letter_code
_entity_poly.pdbx_strand_id
1 'polypeptide(L)'
;MEQYSILGRIGEGAHGIVFKAKHIETGETVALKKVALRRLEDGIPNQALREIKALQEIEDNEHVVKLKDVFPHGTGFVLVFDFMLSDLSEVIRNSQRPLTPAQVKGYMMMLLKGVAFLHHNNIMHR
;
A
#
# COMPACT_ATOMS: atom_id res chain seq x y z
N MET A 1 -2.85 13.03 -10.86
CA MET A 1 -1.79 13.72 -10.08
C MET A 1 -2.18 15.12 -9.64
N GLU A 2 -2.97 15.84 -10.43
CA GLU A 2 -3.38 17.22 -10.11
C GLU A 2 -4.10 17.36 -8.77
N GLN A 3 -4.78 16.31 -8.29
CA GLN A 3 -5.43 16.27 -6.98
C GLN A 3 -4.47 16.10 -5.79
N TYR A 4 -3.16 15.90 -6.02
CA TYR A 4 -2.20 15.54 -4.98
C TYR A 4 -0.95 16.43 -5.02
N SER A 5 -0.60 17.00 -3.86
CA SER A 5 0.67 17.70 -3.64
C SER A 5 1.73 16.72 -3.13
N ILE A 6 2.82 16.52 -3.89
CA ILE A 6 3.88 15.58 -3.52
C ILE A 6 4.76 16.19 -2.43
N LEU A 7 4.86 15.50 -1.29
CA LEU A 7 5.66 15.94 -0.15
C LEU A 7 7.07 15.35 -0.13
N GLY A 8 7.27 14.18 -0.75
CA GLY A 8 8.59 13.57 -0.86
C GLY A 8 8.54 12.10 -1.25
N ARG A 9 9.68 11.57 -1.68
CA ARG A 9 9.86 10.13 -1.91
C ARG A 9 10.09 9.43 -0.57
N ILE A 10 9.35 8.36 -0.30
CA ILE A 10 9.42 7.62 0.98
C ILE A 10 9.88 6.17 0.80
N GLY A 11 9.91 5.64 -0.42
CA GLY A 11 10.38 4.29 -0.64
C GLY A 11 10.51 3.89 -2.10
N GLU A 12 11.12 2.73 -2.30
CA GLU A 12 11.18 2.01 -3.56
C GLU A 12 10.81 0.55 -3.26
N GLY A 13 9.70 0.08 -3.82
CA GLY A 13 9.28 -1.31 -3.73
C GLY A 13 9.63 -2.07 -5.01
N ALA A 14 9.39 -3.39 -5.00
CA ALA A 14 9.68 -4.27 -6.14
C ALA A 14 9.03 -3.85 -7.47
N HIS A 15 7.92 -3.09 -7.40
CA HIS A 15 7.13 -2.67 -8.57
C HIS A 15 7.13 -1.15 -8.80
N GLY A 16 7.98 -0.39 -8.08
CA GLY A 16 8.19 1.03 -8.35
C GLY A 16 8.32 1.92 -7.12
N ILE A 17 8.15 3.23 -7.34
CA ILE A 17 8.51 4.26 -6.36
C ILE A 17 7.28 4.68 -5.55
N VAL A 18 7.46 4.86 -4.25
CA VAL A 18 6.42 5.33 -3.33
C VAL A 18 6.71 6.77 -2.89
N PHE A 19 5.71 7.64 -3.03
CA PHE A 19 5.75 9.03 -2.60
C PHE A 19 4.76 9.26 -1.47
N LYS A 20 5.13 10.10 -0.49
CA LYS A 20 4.18 10.74 0.41
C LYS A 20 3.57 11.94 -0.31
N ALA A 21 2.26 12.07 -0.26
CA ALA A 21 1.54 13.20 -0.83
C ALA A 21 0.40 13.65 0.07
N LYS A 22 -0.13 14.84 -0.21
CA LYS A 22 -1.34 15.38 0.42
C LYS A 22 -2.42 15.53 -0.64
N HIS A 23 -3.59 14.95 -0.42
CA HIS A 23 -4.76 15.22 -1.26
C HIS A 23 -5.16 16.68 -1.06
N ILE A 24 -5.33 17.42 -2.15
CA ILE A 24 -5.44 18.88 -2.11
C ILE A 24 -6.76 19.32 -1.46
N GLU A 25 -7.88 18.68 -1.83
CA GLU A 25 -9.21 19.08 -1.34
C GLU A 25 -9.44 18.64 0.12
N THR A 26 -9.24 17.35 0.42
CA THR A 26 -9.46 16.79 1.76
C THR A 26 -8.35 17.13 2.76
N GLY A 27 -7.17 17.52 2.28
CA GLY A 27 -5.98 17.70 3.10
C GLY A 27 -5.39 16.39 3.65
N GLU A 28 -5.90 15.25 3.24
CA GLU A 28 -5.48 13.94 3.74
C GLU A 28 -4.07 13.57 3.27
N THR A 29 -3.27 12.96 4.14
CA THR A 29 -1.95 12.43 3.78
C THR A 29 -2.08 11.00 3.24
N VAL A 30 -1.51 10.76 2.05
CA VAL A 30 -1.61 9.48 1.34
C VAL A 30 -0.24 8.99 0.85
N ALA A 31 -0.16 7.69 0.54
CA ALA A 31 0.97 7.09 -0.14
C ALA A 31 0.64 6.84 -1.62
N LEU A 32 1.45 7.37 -2.53
CA LEU A 32 1.31 7.19 -3.98
C LEU A 32 2.35 6.18 -4.47
N LYS A 33 1.91 4.98 -4.83
CA LYS A 33 2.77 3.95 -5.42
C LYS A 33 2.69 4.03 -6.94
N LYS A 34 3.77 4.49 -7.58
CA LYS A 34 3.88 4.54 -9.04
C LYS A 34 4.31 3.17 -9.57
N VAL A 35 3.55 2.63 -10.51
CA VAL A 35 3.87 1.37 -11.20
C VAL A 35 4.09 1.68 -12.67
N ALA A 36 5.30 1.42 -13.16
CA ALA A 36 5.66 1.62 -14.56
C ALA A 36 5.21 0.42 -15.41
N LEU A 37 4.66 0.69 -16.59
CA LEU A 37 4.43 -0.35 -17.59
C LEU A 37 5.68 -0.54 -18.43
N ARG A 38 6.02 -1.80 -18.74
CA ARG A 38 7.15 -2.11 -19.61
C ARG A 38 6.91 -1.66 -21.05
N ARG A 39 5.67 -1.74 -21.53
CA ARG A 39 5.22 -1.29 -22.85
C ARG A 39 3.84 -0.67 -22.71
N LEU A 40 3.70 0.56 -23.16
CA LEU A 40 2.43 1.31 -23.14
C LEU A 40 1.36 0.64 -24.01
N GLU A 41 1.78 0.06 -25.14
CA GLU A 41 0.94 -0.59 -26.14
C GLU A 41 0.21 -1.82 -25.58
N ASP A 42 0.82 -2.51 -24.62
CA ASP A 42 0.27 -3.71 -23.98
C ASP A 42 -0.78 -3.38 -22.91
N GLY A 43 -0.95 -2.10 -22.56
CA GLY A 43 -1.81 -1.65 -21.48
C GLY A 43 -1.37 -2.17 -20.10
N ILE A 44 -2.31 -2.21 -19.16
CA ILE A 44 -2.06 -2.75 -17.81
C ILE A 44 -2.08 -4.30 -17.90
N PRO A 45 -1.03 -5.01 -17.45
CA PRO A 45 -1.03 -6.46 -17.44
C PRO A 45 -2.25 -7.03 -16.71
N ASN A 46 -2.86 -8.07 -17.28
CA ASN A 46 -4.03 -8.73 -16.68
C ASN A 46 -3.81 -9.17 -15.22
N GLN A 47 -2.58 -9.53 -14.87
CA GLN A 47 -2.23 -9.84 -13.48
C GLN A 47 -2.38 -8.62 -12.57
N ALA A 48 -1.82 -7.47 -12.95
CA ALA A 48 -1.93 -6.23 -12.18
C ALA A 48 -3.39 -5.75 -12.10
N LEU A 49 -4.18 -5.91 -13.16
CA LEU A 49 -5.63 -5.61 -13.12
C LEU A 49 -6.38 -6.49 -12.11
N ARG A 50 -6.05 -7.79 -12.03
CA ARG A 50 -6.66 -8.68 -11.03
C ARG A 50 -6.27 -8.27 -9.60
N GLU A 51 -5.01 -7.91 -9.38
CA GLU A 51 -4.52 -7.42 -8.08
C GLU A 51 -5.22 -6.12 -7.68
N ILE A 52 -5.36 -5.17 -8.61
CA ILE A 52 -6.09 -3.92 -8.37
C ILE A 52 -7.55 -4.19 -8.02
N LYS A 53 -8.24 -5.04 -8.78
CA LYS A 53 -9.64 -5.39 -8.51
C LYS A 53 -9.80 -6.05 -7.14
N ALA A 54 -8.94 -7.00 -6.79
CA ALA A 54 -8.96 -7.63 -5.47
C ALA A 54 -8.78 -6.57 -4.36
N LEU A 55 -7.88 -5.60 -4.53
CA LEU A 55 -7.69 -4.51 -3.58
C LEU A 55 -8.89 -3.53 -3.51
N GLN A 56 -9.60 -3.32 -4.61
CA GLN A 56 -10.81 -2.49 -4.66
C GLN A 56 -12.03 -3.17 -4.01
N GLU A 57 -12.07 -4.51 -4.01
CA GLU A 57 -13.13 -5.31 -3.40
C GLU A 57 -12.94 -5.50 -1.89
N ILE A 58 -11.77 -5.13 -1.35
CA ILE A 58 -11.51 -5.18 0.10
C ILE A 58 -12.39 -4.15 0.81
N GLU A 59 -13.33 -4.64 1.61
CA GLU A 59 -14.09 -3.84 2.56
C GLU A 59 -13.18 -3.20 3.62
N ASP A 60 -13.67 -2.14 4.26
CA ASP A 60 -12.89 -1.38 5.25
C ASP A 60 -12.46 -2.29 6.43
N ASN A 61 -11.15 -2.45 6.62
CA ASN A 61 -10.58 -3.28 7.67
C ASN A 61 -9.37 -2.61 8.33
N GLU A 62 -9.35 -2.55 9.66
CA GLU A 62 -8.28 -1.90 10.43
C GLU A 62 -6.89 -2.53 10.27
N HIS A 63 -6.78 -3.75 9.74
CA HIS A 63 -5.54 -4.51 9.63
C HIS A 63 -5.09 -4.73 8.18
N VAL A 64 -5.77 -4.11 7.21
CA VAL A 64 -5.39 -4.16 5.79
C VAL A 64 -5.33 -2.74 5.25
N VAL A 65 -4.20 -2.37 4.65
CA VAL A 65 -4.02 -1.03 4.08
C VAL A 65 -5.01 -0.80 2.93
N LYS A 66 -5.75 0.31 2.97
CA LYS A 66 -6.80 0.57 2.00
C LYS A 66 -6.26 1.15 0.71
N LEU A 67 -6.70 0.60 -0.42
CA LEU A 67 -6.56 1.24 -1.73
C LEU A 67 -7.70 2.26 -1.88
N LYS A 68 -7.35 3.55 -1.95
CA LYS A 68 -8.30 4.66 -2.04
C LYS A 68 -8.69 4.99 -3.46
N ASP A 69 -7.72 4.94 -4.37
CA ASP A 69 -7.90 5.37 -5.75
C ASP A 69 -6.82 4.77 -6.66
N VAL A 70 -7.12 4.72 -7.96
CA VAL A 70 -6.23 4.26 -9.02
C VAL A 70 -6.41 5.15 -10.24
N PHE A 71 -5.31 5.71 -10.75
CA PHE A 71 -5.36 6.54 -11.95
C PHE A 71 -4.14 6.36 -12.85
N PRO A 72 -4.30 6.52 -14.18
CA PRO A 72 -3.19 6.49 -15.12
C PRO A 72 -2.27 7.71 -14.92
N HIS A 73 -0.97 7.51 -15.06
CA HIS A 73 0.01 8.60 -14.99
C HIS A 73 1.28 8.26 -15.77
N GLY A 74 1.64 9.11 -16.74
CA GLY A 74 2.81 8.91 -17.59
C GLY A 74 2.73 7.58 -18.34
N THR A 75 3.78 6.78 -18.27
CA THR A 75 3.86 5.46 -18.90
C THR A 75 3.31 4.31 -18.04
N GLY A 76 2.51 4.62 -17.01
CA GLY A 76 1.91 3.60 -16.17
C GLY A 76 0.74 4.12 -15.36
N PHE A 77 0.65 3.68 -14.11
CA PHE A 77 -0.45 4.04 -13.22
C PHE A 77 0.04 4.28 -11.79
N VAL A 78 -0.81 4.94 -11.02
CA VAL A 78 -0.58 5.26 -9.62
C VAL A 78 -1.67 4.59 -8.80
N LEU A 79 -1.25 3.91 -7.74
CA LEU A 79 -2.13 3.39 -6.70
C LEU A 79 -2.04 4.33 -5.48
N VAL A 80 -3.19 4.76 -4.97
CA VAL A 80 -3.29 5.65 -3.81
C VAL A 80 -3.67 4.81 -2.59
N PHE A 81 -2.82 4.80 -1.58
CA PHE A 81 -3.04 4.08 -0.33
C PHE A 81 -3.12 5.01 0.88
N ASP A 82 -3.65 4.49 1.98
CA ASP A 82 -3.37 5.07 3.30
C ASP A 82 -1.87 5.26 3.51
N PHE A 83 -1.51 6.42 4.08
CA PHE A 83 -0.13 6.66 4.49
C PHE A 83 0.13 6.05 5.85
N MET A 84 1.09 5.13 5.93
CA MET A 84 1.61 4.58 7.18
C MET A 84 2.95 5.25 7.51
N LEU A 85 3.14 5.59 8.79
CA LEU A 85 4.34 6.30 9.24
C LEU A 85 5.63 5.48 9.10
N SER A 86 5.52 4.16 9.22
CA SER A 86 6.66 3.23 9.21
C SER A 86 6.19 1.82 8.86
N ASP A 87 7.16 0.92 8.63
CA ASP A 87 6.94 -0.52 8.46
C ASP A 87 7.60 -1.33 9.59
N LEU A 88 7.19 -2.59 9.76
CA LEU A 88 7.71 -3.44 10.83
C LEU A 88 9.22 -3.68 10.73
N SER A 89 9.78 -3.69 9.51
CA SER A 89 11.22 -3.90 9.33
C SER A 89 12.02 -2.70 9.84
N GLU A 90 11.54 -1.49 9.59
CA GLU A 90 12.11 -0.26 10.16
C GLU A 90 11.96 -0.22 11.68
N VAL A 91 10.79 -0.58 12.22
CA VAL A 91 10.58 -0.67 13.67
C VAL A 91 11.58 -1.63 14.31
N ILE A 92 11.80 -2.80 13.70
CA ILE A 92 12.77 -3.79 14.19
C ILE A 92 14.20 -3.26 14.10
N ARG A 93 14.60 -2.64 12.97
CA ARG A 93 15.96 -2.10 12.78
C ARG A 93 16.29 -0.97 13.75
N ASN A 94 15.32 -0.10 14.03
CA ASN A 94 15.53 1.08 14.89
C ASN A 94 15.36 0.77 16.38
N SER A 95 14.95 -0.45 16.74
CA SER A 95 14.78 -0.84 18.14
C SER A 95 16.14 -1.11 18.79
N GLN A 96 16.43 -0.41 19.90
CA GLN A 96 17.67 -0.62 20.67
C GLN A 96 17.74 -2.00 21.35
N ARG A 97 16.60 -2.65 21.51
CA ARG A 97 16.45 -3.97 22.12
C ARG A 97 15.51 -4.83 21.29
N PRO A 98 15.56 -6.17 21.39
CA PRO A 98 14.55 -7.02 20.78
C PRO A 98 13.14 -6.62 21.23
N LEU A 99 12.15 -6.81 20.35
CA LEU A 99 10.75 -6.60 20.69
C LEU A 99 10.38 -7.50 21.88
N THR A 100 9.65 -6.93 22.84
CA THR A 100 9.16 -7.68 23.99
C THR A 100 8.15 -8.75 23.55
N PRO A 101 7.97 -9.84 24.31
CA PRO A 101 6.95 -10.85 24.00
C PRO A 101 5.53 -10.26 23.83
N ALA A 102 5.21 -9.20 24.58
CA ALA A 102 3.93 -8.50 24.46
C ALA A 102 3.79 -7.78 23.10
N GLN A 103 4.83 -7.08 22.65
CA GLN A 103 4.85 -6.42 21.34
C GLN A 103 4.76 -7.44 20.21
N VAL A 104 5.54 -8.52 20.28
CA VAL A 104 5.48 -9.61 19.29
C VAL A 104 4.07 -10.19 19.22
N LYS A 105 3.43 -10.48 20.36
CA LYS A 105 2.05 -10.96 20.42
C LYS A 105 1.08 -9.96 19.77
N GLY A 106 1.24 -8.67 20.04
CA GLY A 106 0.41 -7.61 19.46
C GLY A 106 0.51 -7.56 17.93
N TYR A 107 1.73 -7.52 17.38
CA TYR A 107 1.95 -7.52 15.93
C TYR A 107 1.42 -8.79 15.27
N MET A 108 1.67 -9.96 15.88
CA MET A 108 1.15 -11.23 15.37
C MET A 108 -0.37 -11.27 15.37
N MET A 109 -1.03 -10.73 16.39
CA MET A 109 -2.49 -10.69 16.45
C MET A 109 -3.07 -9.81 15.33
N MET A 110 -2.52 -8.61 15.12
CA MET A 110 -2.97 -7.72 14.03
C MET A 110 -2.75 -8.37 12.65
N LEU A 111 -1.58 -8.97 12.44
CA LEU A 111 -1.25 -9.66 11.19
C LEU A 111 -2.20 -10.83 10.93
N LEU A 112 -2.45 -11.68 11.93
CA LEU A 112 -3.34 -12.82 11.80
C LEU A 112 -4.79 -12.39 11.55
N LYS A 113 -5.26 -11.31 12.17
CA LYS A 113 -6.60 -10.77 11.89
C LYS A 113 -6.72 -10.24 10.46
N GLY A 114 -5.72 -9.50 9.97
CA GLY A 114 -5.68 -9.01 8.59
C GLY A 114 -5.66 -10.17 7.58
N VAL A 115 -4.81 -11.18 7.81
CA VAL A 115 -4.74 -12.39 6.97
C VAL A 115 -6.05 -13.18 7.01
N ALA A 116 -6.67 -13.34 8.18
CA ALA A 116 -7.97 -14.02 8.32
C ALA A 116 -9.07 -13.28 7.53
N PHE A 117 -9.09 -11.95 7.58
CA PHE A 117 -10.00 -11.14 6.78
C PHE A 117 -9.76 -11.33 5.28
N LEU A 118 -8.52 -11.27 4.81
CA LEU A 118 -8.19 -11.51 3.40
C LEU A 118 -8.63 -12.91 2.94
N HIS A 119 -8.34 -13.93 3.74
CA HIS A 119 -8.73 -15.32 3.43
C HIS A 119 -10.25 -15.51 3.42
N HIS A 120 -10.99 -14.84 4.30
CA HIS A 120 -12.46 -14.84 4.27
C HIS A 120 -13.02 -14.27 2.97
N ASN A 121 -12.31 -13.32 2.37
CA ASN A 121 -12.64 -12.71 1.08
C ASN A 121 -12.00 -13.44 -0.12
N ASN A 122 -11.45 -14.65 0.07
CA ASN A 122 -10.76 -15.43 -0.96
C ASN A 122 -9.54 -14.73 -1.59
N ILE A 123 -8.91 -13.80 -0.86
CA ILE A 123 -7.71 -13.08 -1.28
C ILE A 123 -6.48 -13.68 -0.58
N MET A 124 -5.47 -14.03 -1.38
CA MET A 124 -4.18 -14.52 -0.89
C MET A 124 -3.11 -13.44 -1.05
N HIS A 125 -2.34 -13.15 0.01
CA HIS A 125 -1.33 -12.07 -0.02
C HIS A 125 -0.12 -12.39 -0.93
N ARG A 126 0.43 -13.61 -0.82
CA ARG A 126 1.61 -14.18 -1.52
C ARG A 126 2.72 -13.22 -1.96
#